data_AF-A0AAW1IVQ7-F1
#
_entry.id   AF-A0AAW1IVQ7-F1
#
_cell.length_a   1.000
_cell.length_b   1.000
_cell.length_c   1.000
_cell.angle_alpha   90.00
_cell.angle_beta   90.00
_cell.angle_gamma   90.00
#
_symmetry.space_group_name_H-M   'P 1'
#
loop_
_entity.id
_entity.type
_entity.pdbx_description
1 polymer ?
#
loop_
_entity_poly.entity_id
_entity_poly.type
_entity_poly.pdbx_seq_one_letter_code
_entity_poly.pdbx_strand_id
1 'polypeptide(L)'
;MKRLPISSNKLHQIQRPTKEDITLAQVVTYCRNGWPDKRRIPIQVIPYFKIRHQLNVYENLLLLDNKIIVPAVLRKEMLTKIHVAHQGIEKTKARAGQVFYWPGINSEIENMIKSCRVCEKFSNKNRREPLNVYELPERPWQRLGADIFSYGNHSFLVVMDAY
;
A
#
# COMPACT_ATOMS: atom_id res chain seq x y z
N MET A 1 18.58 18.53 18.00
CA MET A 1 18.41 17.35 17.11
C MET A 1 17.55 16.32 17.83
N LYS A 2 16.38 15.98 17.29
CA LYS A 2 15.51 14.95 17.88
C LYS A 2 16.19 13.58 17.66
N ARG A 3 16.43 12.82 18.74
CA ARG A 3 16.87 11.42 18.64
C ARG A 3 15.86 10.67 17.78
N LEU A 4 16.34 9.91 16.79
CA LEU A 4 15.49 8.97 16.06
C LEU A 4 14.87 8.01 17.08
N PRO A 5 13.55 7.74 17.04
CA PRO A 5 12.86 6.88 18.02
C PRO A 5 13.11 5.40 17.71
N ILE A 6 14.38 5.02 17.56
CA ILE A 6 14.82 3.67 17.18
C ILE A 6 15.91 3.25 18.16
N SER A 7 15.79 2.04 18.70
CA SER A 7 16.78 1.48 19.61
C SER A 7 18.13 1.29 18.91
N SER A 8 19.23 1.43 19.67
CA SER A 8 20.60 1.25 19.17
C SER A 8 20.81 -0.07 18.43
N ASN A 9 20.29 -1.18 18.97
CA ASN A 9 20.35 -2.49 18.32
C ASN A 9 19.70 -2.50 16.92
N LYS A 10 18.59 -1.78 16.74
CA LYS A 10 17.87 -1.74 15.47
C LYS A 10 18.50 -0.80 14.46
N LEU A 11 19.22 0.23 14.94
CA LEU A 11 20.07 1.07 14.08
C LEU A 11 21.21 0.27 13.47
N HIS A 12 21.91 -0.55 14.27
CA HIS A 12 22.99 -1.41 13.76
C HIS A 12 22.52 -2.42 12.71
N GLN A 13 21.32 -2.98 12.87
CA GLN A 13 20.71 -3.88 11.90
C GLN A 13 20.44 -3.23 10.54
N ILE A 14 20.26 -1.91 10.49
CA ILE A 14 20.05 -1.17 9.23
C ILE A 14 21.39 -0.66 8.68
N GLN A 15 22.31 -0.23 9.54
CA GLN A 15 23.62 0.30 9.15
C GLN A 15 24.43 -0.67 8.29
N ARG A 16 24.52 -1.95 8.68
CA ARG A 16 25.31 -2.94 7.93
C ARG A 16 24.74 -3.14 6.50
N PRO A 17 23.45 -3.45 6.32
CA PRO A 17 22.85 -3.53 4.97
C PRO A 17 22.93 -2.23 4.17
N THR A 18 22.89 -1.05 4.80
CA THR A 18 23.08 0.23 4.10
C THR A 18 24.49 0.37 3.51
N LYS A 19 25.52 -0.16 4.19
CA LYS A 19 26.90 -0.17 3.66
C LYS A 19 27.09 -1.19 2.53
N GLU A 20 26.41 -2.32 2.61
CA GLU A 20 26.46 -3.39 1.60
C GLU A 20 25.63 -3.03 0.34
N ASP A 21 24.64 -2.16 0.46
CA ASP A 21 23.85 -1.64 -0.66
C ASP A 21 24.70 -0.67 -1.51
N ILE A 22 25.12 -1.15 -2.68
CA ILE A 22 25.98 -0.41 -3.63
C ILE A 22 25.40 0.98 -3.94
N THR A 23 24.08 1.08 -4.11
CA THR A 23 23.42 2.34 -4.46
C THR A 23 23.46 3.31 -3.27
N LEU A 24 23.10 2.83 -2.07
CA LEU A 24 23.09 3.69 -0.88
C LEU A 24 24.48 4.08 -0.42
N ALA A 25 25.46 3.18 -0.49
CA ALA A 25 26.86 3.47 -0.17
C ALA A 25 27.43 4.58 -1.07
N GLN A 26 27.07 4.55 -2.36
CA GLN A 26 27.44 5.59 -3.32
C GLN A 26 26.73 6.92 -2.99
N VAL A 27 25.44 6.90 -2.67
CA VAL A 27 24.70 8.10 -2.25
C VAL A 27 25.30 8.72 -0.98
N VAL A 28 25.68 7.90 0.01
CA VAL A 28 26.36 8.36 1.22
C VAL A 28 27.67 9.05 0.89
N THR A 29 28.45 8.49 -0.03
CA THR A 29 29.70 9.09 -0.52
C THR A 29 29.44 10.45 -1.18
N TYR A 30 28.43 10.57 -2.04
CA TYR A 30 28.06 11.84 -2.67
C TYR A 30 27.52 12.88 -1.69
N CYS A 31 26.81 12.47 -0.64
CA CYS A 31 26.37 13.38 0.40
C CYS A 31 27.55 13.97 1.19
N ARG A 32 28.66 13.23 1.34
CA ARG A 32 29.86 13.68 2.06
C ARG A 32 30.82 14.49 1.19
N ASN A 33 31.06 14.05 -0.03
CA ASN A 33 32.10 14.60 -0.90
C ASN A 33 31.56 15.59 -1.95
N GLY A 34 30.23 15.76 -2.01
CA GLY A 34 29.56 16.54 -3.04
C GLY A 34 29.00 15.66 -4.17
N TRP A 35 27.89 16.11 -4.73
CA TRP A 35 27.22 15.43 -5.84
C TRP A 35 27.85 15.81 -7.17
N PRO A 36 28.17 14.84 -8.04
CA PRO A 36 28.64 15.14 -9.39
C PRO A 36 27.51 15.66 -10.28
N ASP A 37 27.85 16.13 -11.48
CA ASP A 37 26.86 16.52 -12.49
C ASP A 37 25.91 15.35 -12.81
N LYS A 38 24.63 15.65 -13.02
CA LYS A 38 23.57 14.68 -13.32
C LYS A 38 23.94 13.71 -14.45
N ARG A 39 24.72 14.15 -15.45
CA ARG A 39 25.16 13.30 -16.58
C ARG A 39 26.15 12.21 -16.18
N ARG A 40 26.83 12.36 -15.05
CA ARG A 40 27.85 11.44 -14.53
C ARG A 40 27.32 10.51 -13.43
N ILE A 41 26.03 10.58 -13.11
CA ILE A 41 25.40 9.81 -12.04
C ILE A 41 24.79 8.53 -12.61
N PRO A 42 25.01 7.35 -11.98
CA PRO A 42 24.36 6.11 -12.39
C PRO A 42 22.83 6.20 -12.27
N ILE A 43 22.13 5.47 -13.15
CA ILE A 43 20.66 5.50 -13.24
C ILE A 43 20.00 5.17 -11.89
N GLN A 44 20.56 4.23 -11.13
CA GLN A 44 20.05 3.81 -9.82
C GLN A 44 20.10 4.94 -8.78
N VAL A 45 21.02 5.90 -8.95
CA VAL A 45 21.26 7.01 -8.02
C VAL A 45 20.46 8.26 -8.39
N ILE A 46 20.01 8.39 -9.64
CA ILE A 46 19.23 9.54 -10.14
C ILE A 46 18.01 9.90 -9.24
N PRO A 47 17.21 8.94 -8.74
CA PRO A 47 16.08 9.26 -7.86
C PRO A 47 16.51 10.02 -6.60
N TYR A 48 17.69 9.69 -6.05
CA TYR A 48 18.24 10.34 -4.87
C TYR A 48 18.83 11.73 -5.18
N PHE A 49 19.36 11.94 -6.39
CA PHE A 49 19.85 13.25 -6.81
C PHE A 49 18.75 14.33 -6.80
N LYS A 50 17.51 13.96 -7.15
CA LYS A 50 16.36 14.88 -7.14
C LYS A 50 16.03 15.41 -5.73
N ILE A 51 16.24 14.57 -4.72
CA ILE A 51 15.96 14.87 -3.31
C ILE A 51 17.22 15.22 -2.51
N ARG A 52 18.37 15.41 -3.18
CA ARG A 52 19.70 15.52 -2.54
C ARG A 52 19.80 16.58 -1.45
N HIS A 53 19.05 17.68 -1.57
CA HIS A 53 19.05 18.78 -0.60
C HIS A 53 18.38 18.43 0.73
N GLN A 54 17.57 17.37 0.76
CA GLN A 54 16.88 16.85 1.95
C GLN A 54 17.60 15.64 2.55
N LEU A 55 18.66 15.16 1.89
CA LEU A 55 19.41 13.99 2.33
C LEU A 55 20.41 14.37 3.42
N ASN A 56 20.40 13.61 4.50
CA ASN A 56 21.32 13.74 5.61
C ASN A 56 21.98 12.39 5.92
N VAL A 57 23.24 12.42 6.33
CA VAL A 57 23.96 11.21 6.75
C VAL A 57 24.25 11.29 8.25
N TYR A 58 23.78 10.30 9.00
CA TYR A 58 24.01 10.18 10.44
C TYR A 58 24.55 8.79 10.76
N GLU A 59 25.76 8.68 11.31
CA GLU A 59 26.39 7.39 11.65
C GLU A 59 26.36 6.35 10.51
N ASN A 60 26.58 6.79 9.26
CA ASN A 60 26.45 5.98 8.02
C ASN A 60 25.03 5.53 7.66
N LEU A 61 23.99 6.04 8.32
CA LEU A 61 22.61 5.92 7.88
C LEU A 61 22.25 7.10 7.00
N LEU A 62 21.55 6.80 5.91
CA LEU A 62 21.02 7.82 5.02
C LEU A 62 19.58 8.15 5.45
N LEU A 63 19.32 9.43 5.64
CA LEU A 63 18.04 9.97 6.07
C LEU A 63 17.50 10.93 5.01
N LEU A 64 16.19 10.91 4.81
CA LEU A 64 15.46 11.95 4.10
C LEU A 64 14.65 12.73 5.14
N ASP A 65 15.05 13.97 5.42
CA ASP A 65 14.60 14.72 6.59
C ASP A 65 14.76 13.90 7.90
N ASN A 66 13.67 13.34 8.42
CA ASN A 66 13.64 12.48 9.62
C ASN A 66 13.30 11.01 9.32
N LYS A 67 13.28 10.61 8.04
CA LYS A 67 12.90 9.26 7.59
C LYS A 67 14.12 8.47 7.21
N ILE A 68 14.17 7.19 7.57
CA ILE A 68 15.27 6.31 7.20
C ILE A 68 15.13 5.88 5.74
N ILE A 69 16.22 6.01 4.98
CA ILE A 69 16.32 5.40 3.66
C ILE A 69 16.67 3.93 3.82
N VAL A 70 15.73 3.06 3.41
CA VAL A 70 15.82 1.62 3.66
C VAL A 70 16.59 0.91 2.53
N PRO A 71 17.65 0.14 2.85
CA PRO A 71 18.40 -0.65 1.87
C PRO A 71 17.52 -1.73 1.23
N ALA A 72 17.81 -2.09 -0.01
CA ALA A 72 16.97 -2.98 -0.82
C ALA A 72 16.62 -4.30 -0.11
N VAL A 73 17.61 -4.90 0.57
CA VAL A 73 17.48 -6.18 1.29
C VAL A 73 16.42 -6.12 2.41
N LEU A 74 16.24 -4.96 3.05
CA LEU A 74 15.31 -4.81 4.18
C LEU A 74 13.90 -4.37 3.76
N ARG A 75 13.70 -3.91 2.51
CA ARG A 75 12.42 -3.36 2.06
C ARG A 75 11.27 -4.33 2.24
N LYS A 76 11.45 -5.60 1.85
CA LYS A 76 10.43 -6.64 1.98
C LYS A 76 9.98 -6.83 3.44
N GLU A 77 10.94 -6.91 4.36
CA GLU A 77 10.66 -7.06 5.79
C GLU A 77 9.91 -5.84 6.36
N MET A 78 10.34 -4.63 5.97
CA MET A 78 9.70 -3.39 6.42
C MET A 78 8.26 -3.28 5.88
N LEU A 79 8.04 -3.62 4.61
CA LEU A 79 6.73 -3.68 3.98
C LEU A 79 5.80 -4.66 4.73
N THR A 80 6.27 -5.86 5.06
CA THR A 80 5.50 -6.82 5.85
C THR A 80 5.13 -6.25 7.23
N LYS A 81 6.07 -5.61 7.93
CA LYS A 81 5.85 -5.02 9.26
C LYS A 81 4.80 -3.91 9.28
N ILE A 82 4.79 -3.03 8.28
CA ILE A 82 3.80 -1.94 8.21
C ILE A 82 2.40 -2.45 7.81
N HIS A 83 2.33 -3.60 7.14
CA HIS A 83 1.11 -4.19 6.61
C HIS A 83 0.34 -5.10 7.59
N VAL A 84 0.96 -5.54 8.69
CA VAL A 84 0.40 -6.55 9.63
C VAL A 84 -1.07 -6.34 10.02
N ALA A 85 -1.52 -5.08 10.14
CA ALA A 85 -2.88 -4.75 10.54
C ALA A 85 -3.89 -4.66 9.37
N HIS A 86 -3.51 -5.03 8.14
CA HIS A 86 -4.37 -5.04 6.93
C HIS A 86 -5.19 -3.76 6.71
N GLN A 87 -4.62 -2.59 7.03
CA GLN A 87 -5.33 -1.31 7.13
C GLN A 87 -5.70 -0.66 5.78
N GLY A 88 -5.39 -1.31 4.66
CA GLY A 88 -5.55 -0.76 3.31
C GLY A 88 -4.41 0.17 2.89
N ILE A 89 -4.43 0.56 1.62
CA ILE A 89 -3.32 1.22 0.92
C ILE A 89 -2.94 2.56 1.57
N GLU A 90 -3.90 3.47 1.73
CA GLU A 90 -3.61 4.83 2.18
C GLU A 90 -3.09 4.87 3.63
N LYS A 91 -3.64 4.04 4.52
CA LYS A 91 -3.14 3.94 5.90
C LYS A 91 -1.74 3.35 5.95
N THR A 92 -1.45 2.33 5.14
CA THR A 92 -0.10 1.74 5.06
C THR A 92 0.92 2.74 4.47
N LYS A 93 0.55 3.52 3.44
CA LYS A 93 1.39 4.60 2.90
C LYS A 93 1.67 5.67 3.96
N ALA A 94 0.65 6.13 4.68
CA ALA A 94 0.80 7.12 5.74
C ALA A 94 1.77 6.63 6.84
N ARG A 95 1.61 5.38 7.29
CA ARG A 95 2.49 4.76 8.29
C ARG A 95 3.93 4.64 7.80
N ALA A 96 4.13 4.18 6.56
CA ALA A 96 5.45 4.11 5.95
C ALA A 96 6.11 5.50 5.88
N GLY A 97 5.35 6.50 5.41
CA GLY A 97 5.82 7.86 5.21
C GLY A 97 6.19 8.61 6.49
N GLN A 98 5.86 8.10 7.67
CA GLN A 98 6.30 8.66 8.95
C GLN A 98 7.72 8.24 9.33
N VAL A 99 8.19 7.08 8.86
CA VAL A 99 9.42 6.45 9.38
C VAL A 99 10.43 6.14 8.27
N PHE A 100 9.95 5.77 7.09
CA PHE A 100 10.78 5.20 6.02
C PHE A 100 10.62 5.96 4.71
N TYR A 101 11.64 5.82 3.86
CA TYR A 101 11.62 6.25 2.49
C TYR A 101 12.47 5.34 1.60
N TRP A 102 12.02 5.10 0.38
CA TRP A 102 12.88 4.74 -0.75
C TRP A 102 12.14 5.10 -2.04
N PRO A 103 12.86 5.30 -3.16
CA PRO A 103 12.23 5.52 -4.46
C PRO A 103 11.31 4.35 -4.81
N GLY A 104 10.03 4.64 -5.08
CA GLY A 104 9.04 3.63 -5.46
C GLY A 104 8.28 2.97 -4.30
N ILE A 105 8.50 3.37 -3.03
CA ILE A 105 7.84 2.78 -1.85
C ILE A 105 6.32 2.69 -1.99
N ASN A 106 5.65 3.72 -2.52
CA ASN A 106 4.20 3.73 -2.67
C ASN A 106 3.71 2.64 -3.63
N SER A 107 4.40 2.45 -4.76
CA SER A 107 4.08 1.42 -5.74
C SER A 107 4.32 0.01 -5.18
N GLU A 108 5.41 -0.17 -4.42
CA GLU A 108 5.67 -1.44 -3.73
C GLU A 108 4.60 -1.76 -2.67
N ILE A 109 4.15 -0.76 -1.90
CA ILE A 109 3.05 -0.90 -0.94
C ILE A 109 1.76 -1.32 -1.65
N GLU A 110 1.41 -0.64 -2.74
CA GLU A 110 0.21 -0.97 -3.53
C GLU A 110 0.25 -2.40 -4.07
N ASN A 111 1.38 -2.81 -4.65
CA ASN A 111 1.56 -4.16 -5.19
C ASN A 111 1.46 -5.23 -4.10
N MET A 112 2.08 -5.01 -2.94
CA MET A 112 1.97 -5.92 -1.79
C MET A 112 0.52 -6.05 -1.30
N ILE A 113 -0.20 -4.94 -1.18
CA ILE A 113 -1.59 -4.97 -0.67
C ILE A 113 -2.53 -5.61 -1.69
N LYS A 114 -2.36 -5.33 -2.99
CA LYS A 114 -3.14 -5.97 -4.07
C LYS A 114 -2.94 -7.49 -4.13
N SER A 115 -1.77 -7.99 -3.75
CA SER A 115 -1.47 -9.43 -3.69
C SER A 115 -1.79 -10.08 -2.34
N CYS A 116 -2.31 -9.31 -1.37
CA CYS A 116 -2.66 -9.82 -0.05
C CYS A 116 -4.06 -10.44 -0.02
N ARG A 117 -4.14 -11.76 0.18
CA ARG A 117 -5.40 -12.52 0.26
C ARG A 117 -6.37 -12.00 1.33
N VAL A 118 -5.86 -11.53 2.47
CA VAL A 118 -6.70 -11.00 3.55
C VAL A 118 -7.32 -9.67 3.10
N CYS A 119 -6.52 -8.76 2.54
CA CYS A 119 -7.03 -7.50 2.02
C CYS A 119 -7.99 -7.70 0.86
N GLU A 120 -7.73 -8.67 -0.02
CA GLU A 120 -8.64 -9.03 -1.11
C GLU A 120 -9.98 -9.54 -0.59
N LYS A 121 -9.97 -10.47 0.39
CA LYS A 121 -11.19 -11.04 0.98
C LYS A 121 -12.10 -9.98 1.62
N PHE A 122 -11.51 -8.98 2.28
CA PHE A 122 -12.22 -7.92 2.98
C PHE A 122 -12.28 -6.60 2.20
N SER A 123 -11.83 -6.58 0.95
CA SER A 123 -11.93 -5.41 0.10
C SER A 123 -13.41 -5.09 -0.14
N ASN A 124 -13.76 -3.81 -0.20
CA ASN A 124 -15.07 -3.39 -0.65
C ASN A 124 -15.27 -3.93 -2.07
N LYS A 125 -16.16 -4.92 -2.22
CA LYS A 125 -16.55 -5.43 -3.52
C LYS A 125 -17.33 -4.35 -4.27
N ASN A 126 -17.30 -4.43 -5.59
CA ASN A 126 -17.93 -3.48 -6.51
C ASN A 126 -19.34 -3.09 -6.08
N ARG A 127 -19.77 -1.89 -6.51
CA ARG A 127 -21.16 -1.45 -6.40
C ARG A 127 -22.08 -2.56 -6.90
N ARG A 128 -23.14 -2.83 -6.13
CA ARG A 128 -24.21 -3.72 -6.60
C ARG A 128 -24.61 -3.28 -8.00
N GLU A 129 -24.75 -4.25 -8.91
CA GLU A 129 -25.27 -3.95 -10.23
C GLU A 129 -26.61 -3.21 -10.08
N PRO A 130 -26.90 -2.24 -10.96
CA PRO A 130 -28.19 -1.58 -10.96
C PRO A 130 -29.29 -2.65 -11.11
N LEU A 131 -30.42 -2.44 -10.43
CA LEU A 131 -31.58 -3.32 -10.59
C LEU A 131 -31.98 -3.33 -12.06
N ASN A 132 -32.04 -4.52 -12.64
CA ASN A 132 -32.59 -4.68 -13.98
C ASN A 132 -34.11 -4.56 -13.88
N VAL A 133 -34.66 -3.44 -14.35
CA VAL A 133 -36.11 -3.21 -14.36
C VAL A 133 -36.69 -3.98 -15.53
N TYR A 134 -37.62 -4.88 -15.23
CA TYR A 134 -38.35 -5.58 -16.28
C TYR A 134 -39.40 -4.67 -16.92
N GLU A 135 -39.73 -4.92 -18.19
CA GLU A 135 -40.88 -4.29 -18.84
C GLU A 135 -42.18 -4.64 -18.09
N LEU A 136 -43.04 -3.64 -17.93
CA LEU A 136 -44.37 -3.83 -17.35
C LEU A 136 -45.21 -4.67 -18.32
N PRO A 137 -45.99 -5.65 -17.83
CA PRO A 137 -46.89 -6.41 -18.69
C PRO A 137 -47.99 -5.49 -19.27
N GLU A 138 -48.40 -5.79 -20.51
CA GLU A 138 -49.42 -5.05 -21.26
C GLU A 138 -50.83 -5.62 -21.05
N ARG A 139 -50.94 -6.83 -20.49
CA ARG A 139 -52.22 -7.49 -20.22
C ARG A 139 -52.16 -8.34 -18.95
N PRO A 140 -53.32 -8.59 -18.29
CA PRO A 140 -53.42 -9.52 -17.17
C PRO A 140 -52.85 -10.90 -17.51
N TRP A 141 -52.30 -11.58 -16.51
CA TRP A 141 -51.72 -12.93 -16.60
C TRP A 141 -50.48 -13.05 -17.51
N GLN A 142 -49.93 -11.95 -18.03
CA GLN A 142 -48.72 -11.98 -18.85
C GLN A 142 -47.47 -12.27 -18.02
N ARG A 143 -47.46 -11.88 -16.73
CA ARG A 143 -46.36 -12.16 -15.81
C ARG A 143 -46.88 -12.36 -14.40
N LEU A 144 -46.55 -13.51 -13.81
CA LEU A 144 -46.89 -13.84 -12.44
C LEU A 144 -45.64 -13.85 -11.56
N GLY A 145 -45.69 -13.16 -10.43
CA GLY A 145 -44.79 -13.38 -9.30
C GLY A 145 -45.37 -14.44 -8.40
N ALA A 146 -44.59 -15.46 -8.04
CA ALA A 146 -45.01 -16.47 -7.08
C ALA A 146 -43.94 -16.65 -6.01
N ASP A 147 -44.37 -16.72 -4.75
CA ASP A 147 -43.48 -16.99 -3.61
C ASP A 147 -44.18 -17.87 -2.57
N ILE A 148 -43.39 -18.55 -1.76
CA ILE A 148 -43.88 -19.41 -0.69
C ILE A 148 -43.78 -18.65 0.62
N PHE A 149 -44.93 -18.46 1.27
CA PHE A 149 -45.04 -17.84 2.58
C PHE A 149 -45.47 -18.88 3.62
N SER A 150 -44.99 -18.77 4.85
CA SER A 150 -45.37 -19.69 5.94
C SER A 150 -45.93 -18.92 7.12
N TYR A 151 -47.10 -19.34 7.62
CA TYR A 151 -47.73 -18.75 8.79
C TYR A 151 -48.57 -19.79 9.54
N GLY A 152 -48.46 -19.79 10.88
CA GLY A 152 -49.25 -20.69 11.72
C GLY A 152 -49.05 -22.17 11.41
N ASN A 153 -47.83 -22.60 11.09
CA ASN A 153 -47.51 -23.98 10.68
C ASN A 153 -48.17 -24.44 9.37
N HIS A 154 -48.66 -23.51 8.55
CA HIS A 154 -49.14 -23.75 7.19
C HIS A 154 -48.27 -23.02 6.18
N SER A 155 -48.09 -23.64 5.01
CA SER A 155 -47.43 -23.06 3.85
C SER A 155 -48.46 -22.58 2.83
N PHE A 156 -48.25 -21.39 2.29
CA PHE A 156 -49.09 -20.73 1.31
C PHE A 156 -48.27 -20.46 0.06
N LEU A 157 -48.86 -20.72 -1.11
CA LEU A 157 -48.35 -20.19 -2.37
C LEU A 157 -49.02 -18.84 -2.62
N VAL A 158 -48.25 -17.76 -2.55
CA VAL A 158 -48.72 -16.42 -2.89
C VAL A 158 -48.45 -16.19 -4.36
N VAL A 159 -49.49 -15.89 -5.12
CA VAL A 159 -49.41 -15.55 -6.55
C VAL A 159 -49.89 -14.13 -6.75
N MET A 160 -49.10 -13.34 -7.47
CA MET A 160 -49.39 -11.95 -7.81
C MET A 160 -49.29 -11.78 -9.32
N ASP A 161 -50.33 -11.18 -9.92
CA ASP A 161 -50.28 -10.71 -11.30
C ASP A 161 -49.56 -9.36 -11.34
N ALA A 162 -48.60 -9.21 -12.25
CA ALA A 162 -47.75 -8.04 -12.34
C ALA A 162 -48.33 -6.92 -13.23
N TYR A 163 -49.57 -7.07 -13.73
CA TYR A 163 -50.34 -6.07 -14.50
C TYR A 163 -50.92 -4.95 -13.63
#